data_AF-A0A0D7KGU6-F1
#
_entry.id   AF-A0A0D7KGU6-F1
#
_cell.length_a   1.000
_cell.length_b   1.000
_cell.length_c   1.000
_cell.angle_alpha   90.00
_cell.angle_beta   90.00
_cell.angle_gamma   90.00
#
_symmetry.space_group_name_H-M   'P 1'
#
loop_
_entity.id
_entity.type
_entity.pdbx_description
1 polymer ?
#
loop_
_entity_poly.entity_id
_entity_poly.type
_entity_poly.pdbx_seq_one_letter_code
_entity_poly.pdbx_strand_id
1 'polypeptide(L)'
;RMEGTLMCYHRHQAHDNPWIHIGEQDITSMVDFDICQRVAKQVNAAIIGYMTQKSFLLEQGLLNELQQHTNPDPFSAEARRNRAIRQLLLSDQMSERFHVLLLSCGSKSEIGIL
;
A
#
# COMPACT_ATOMS: atom_id res chain seq x y z
N ARG A 1 3.62 20.18 2.46
CA ARG A 1 2.64 20.36 3.57
C ARG A 1 3.36 21.03 4.72
N MET A 2 2.78 22.03 5.39
CA MET A 2 3.45 22.75 6.48
C MET A 2 3.48 21.94 7.78
N GLU A 3 2.46 21.13 8.05
CA GLU A 3 2.34 20.32 9.29
C GLU A 3 2.99 18.92 9.17
N GLY A 4 3.64 18.61 8.05
CA GLY A 4 4.23 17.28 7.82
C GLY A 4 3.18 16.19 7.59
N THR A 5 3.52 14.95 7.99
CA THR A 5 2.72 13.75 7.76
C THR A 5 2.65 12.83 8.98
N LEU A 6 3.11 13.30 10.15
CA LEU A 6 3.07 12.55 11.39
C LEU A 6 1.62 12.32 11.80
N MET A 7 1.29 11.08 12.18
CA MET A 7 -0.03 10.70 12.65
C MET A 7 0.12 9.67 13.76
N CYS A 8 -0.61 9.90 14.85
CA CYS A 8 -0.71 9.01 15.99
C CYS A 8 -2.06 8.29 15.97
N TYR A 9 -2.06 7.02 16.37
CA TYR A 9 -3.26 6.21 16.46
C TYR A 9 -3.37 5.56 17.84
N HIS A 10 -4.47 5.83 18.54
CA HIS A 10 -4.80 5.17 19.80
C HIS A 10 -6.27 4.76 19.79
N ARG A 11 -6.56 3.47 20.00
CA ARG A 11 -7.93 2.90 20.03
C ARG A 11 -8.81 3.31 18.83
N HIS A 12 -8.27 3.18 17.61
CA HIS A 12 -8.92 3.57 16.34
C HIS A 12 -9.20 5.07 16.17
N GLN A 13 -8.59 5.93 17.00
CA GLN A 13 -8.68 7.38 16.87
C GLN A 13 -7.36 7.93 16.35
N ALA A 14 -7.43 8.81 15.36
CA ALA A 14 -6.28 9.44 14.74
C ALA A 14 -6.09 10.87 15.29
N HIS A 15 -4.86 11.24 15.63
CA HIS A 15 -4.49 12.59 16.06
C HIS A 15 -3.03 12.88 15.74
N ASP A 16 -2.59 14.12 15.88
CA ASP A 16 -1.23 14.58 15.54
C ASP A 16 -0.28 14.71 16.74
N ASN A 17 -0.79 14.64 17.97
CA ASN A 17 0.00 14.86 19.18
C ASN A 17 0.71 13.59 19.70
N PRO A 18 2.05 13.49 19.65
CA PRO A 18 2.79 12.31 20.09
C PRO A 18 2.88 12.15 21.62
N TRP A 19 2.47 13.16 22.40
CA TRP A 19 2.72 13.24 23.84
C TRP A 19 1.56 12.77 24.71
N ILE A 20 0.42 12.39 24.13
CA ILE A 20 -0.81 12.09 24.90
C ILE A 20 -0.78 10.69 25.51
N HIS A 21 -0.44 9.66 24.73
CA HIS A 21 -0.47 8.26 25.16
C HIS A 21 0.89 7.58 24.92
N ILE A 22 1.93 8.08 25.58
CA ILE A 22 3.32 7.63 25.38
C ILE A 22 3.43 6.12 25.67
N GLY A 23 3.93 5.36 24.69
CA GLY A 23 4.08 3.91 24.76
C GLY A 23 2.79 3.12 24.53
N GLU A 24 1.63 3.79 24.45
CA GLU A 24 0.31 3.16 24.26
C GLU A 24 -0.33 3.53 22.91
N GLN A 25 0.27 4.44 22.14
CA GLN A 25 -0.17 4.82 20.80
C GLN A 25 0.86 4.43 19.74
N ASP A 26 0.36 4.12 18.55
CA ASP A 26 1.20 3.99 17.36
C ASP A 26 1.54 5.39 16.82
N ILE A 27 2.77 5.59 16.36
CA ILE A 27 3.23 6.83 15.73
C ILE A 27 3.72 6.49 14.32
N THR A 28 3.19 7.17 13.32
CA THR A 28 3.43 6.89 11.90
C THR A 28 3.76 8.18 11.13
N SER A 29 4.38 8.05 9.97
CA SER A 29 4.54 9.13 8.99
C SER A 29 4.37 8.58 7.58
N MET A 30 4.10 9.45 6.61
CA MET A 30 4.19 9.04 5.21
C MET A 30 5.64 8.70 4.84
N VAL A 31 5.82 7.69 3.99
CA VAL A 31 7.11 7.32 3.43
C VAL A 31 7.49 8.30 2.32
N ASP A 32 8.71 8.81 2.37
CA ASP A 32 9.30 9.62 1.29
C ASP A 32 9.98 8.68 0.28
N PHE A 33 9.28 8.36 -0.80
CA PHE A 33 9.78 7.48 -1.85
C PHE A 33 10.90 8.10 -2.69
N ASP A 34 11.06 9.43 -2.72
CA ASP A 34 12.18 10.06 -3.41
C ASP A 34 13.49 9.80 -2.66
N ILE A 35 13.44 9.84 -1.33
CA ILE A 35 14.57 9.43 -0.49
C ILE A 35 14.87 7.94 -0.68
N CYS A 36 13.86 7.07 -0.62
CA CYS A 36 14.07 5.64 -0.83
C CYS A 36 14.74 5.33 -2.18
N GLN A 37 14.26 5.96 -3.27
CA GLN A 37 14.86 5.79 -4.60
C GLN A 37 16.28 6.35 -4.69
N ARG A 38 16.56 7.47 -4.03
CA ARG A 38 17.91 8.05 -3.98
C ARG A 38 18.90 7.12 -3.28
N VAL A 39 18.51 6.57 -2.13
CA VAL A 39 19.33 5.62 -1.37
C VAL A 39 19.51 4.33 -2.17
N ALA A 40 18.47 3.82 -2.83
CA ALA A 40 18.57 2.66 -3.70
C ALA A 40 19.65 2.83 -4.79
N LYS A 41 19.70 4.01 -5.43
CA LYS A 41 20.74 4.34 -6.42
C LYS A 41 22.15 4.37 -5.80
N GLN A 42 22.30 4.91 -4.59
CA GLN A 42 23.59 4.97 -3.90
C GLN A 42 24.16 3.60 -3.57
N VAL A 43 23.30 2.61 -3.30
CA VAL A 43 23.70 1.23 -3.05
C VAL A 43 23.69 0.35 -4.31
N ASN A 44 23.57 0.95 -5.49
CA ASN A 44 23.49 0.26 -6.78
C ASN A 44 22.32 -0.75 -6.91
N ALA A 45 21.24 -0.56 -6.16
CA ALA A 45 20.02 -1.33 -6.35
C ALA A 45 19.29 -0.83 -7.61
N ALA A 46 18.75 -1.74 -8.40
CA ALA A 46 17.95 -1.38 -9.56
C ALA A 46 16.52 -1.06 -9.12
N ILE A 47 16.04 0.13 -9.52
CA ILE A 47 14.63 0.50 -9.39
C ILE A 47 13.91 -0.14 -10.57
N ILE A 48 13.08 -1.13 -10.26
CA ILE A 48 12.27 -1.86 -11.22
C ILE A 48 11.03 -1.07 -11.60
N GLY A 49 10.36 -0.50 -10.60
CA GLY A 49 9.10 0.19 -10.80
C GLY A 49 8.70 0.98 -9.57
N TYR A 50 7.92 2.03 -9.81
CA TYR A 50 7.27 2.83 -8.79
C TYR A 50 5.87 3.18 -9.28
N MET A 51 4.86 2.77 -8.52
CA MET A 51 3.46 2.88 -8.94
C MET A 51 2.53 2.92 -7.74
N THR A 52 1.26 3.26 -7.97
CA THR A 52 0.22 3.15 -6.93
C THR A 52 -0.07 1.68 -6.61
N GLN A 53 -0.60 1.42 -5.41
CA GLN A 53 -1.08 0.09 -5.03
C GLN A 53 -2.13 -0.42 -6.04
N LYS A 54 -3.03 0.45 -6.49
CA LYS A 54 -4.04 0.10 -7.50
C LYS A 54 -3.40 -0.42 -8.78
N SER A 55 -2.45 0.33 -9.36
CA SER A 55 -1.76 -0.08 -10.58
C SER A 55 -1.05 -1.42 -10.39
N PHE A 56 -0.30 -1.56 -9.30
CA PHE A 56 0.41 -2.81 -8.99
C PHE A 56 -0.53 -4.00 -8.90
N LEU A 57 -1.63 -3.89 -8.15
CA LEU A 57 -2.58 -4.99 -7.98
C LEU A 57 -3.31 -5.35 -9.27
N LEU A 58 -3.59 -4.37 -10.14
CA LEU A 58 -4.17 -4.63 -11.45
C LEU A 58 -3.19 -5.37 -12.36
N GLU A 59 -1.92 -4.96 -12.40
CA GLU A 59 -0.86 -5.63 -13.17
C GLU A 59 -0.62 -7.06 -12.69
N GLN A 60 -0.74 -7.32 -11.38
CA GLN A 60 -0.67 -8.67 -10.81
C GLN A 60 -1.97 -9.48 -10.96
N GLY A 61 -2.96 -8.99 -11.69
CA GLY A 61 -4.15 -9.75 -12.05
C GLY A 61 -5.20 -9.88 -10.94
N LEU A 62 -5.25 -8.97 -9.95
CA LEU A 62 -6.20 -9.04 -8.84
C LEU A 62 -7.67 -9.14 -9.29
N LEU A 63 -8.02 -8.60 -10.46
CA LEU A 63 -9.39 -8.72 -10.99
C LEU A 63 -9.79 -10.16 -11.33
N ASN A 64 -8.81 -11.04 -11.63
CA ASN A 64 -9.06 -12.46 -11.88
C ASN A 64 -9.47 -13.21 -10.60
N GLU A 65 -9.20 -12.62 -9.44
CA GLU A 65 -9.59 -13.16 -8.14
C GLU A 65 -11.04 -12.84 -7.75
N LEU A 66 -11.74 -12.04 -8.56
CA LEU A 66 -13.16 -11.79 -8.38
C LEU A 66 -13.97 -13.05 -8.72
N GLN A 67 -14.80 -13.49 -7.79
CA GLN A 67 -15.65 -14.65 -7.98
C GLN A 67 -17.07 -14.21 -8.30
N GLN A 68 -17.67 -14.82 -9.32
CA GLN A 68 -19.11 -14.72 -9.52
C GLN A 68 -19.79 -15.46 -8.38
N HIS A 69 -20.72 -14.80 -7.68
CA HIS A 69 -21.56 -15.45 -6.69
C HIS A 69 -23.02 -15.10 -6.96
N THR A 70 -23.88 -16.11 -6.91
CA THR A 70 -25.34 -15.96 -6.98
C THR A 70 -25.97 -16.06 -5.59
N ASN A 71 -25.15 -16.33 -4.56
CA ASN A 71 -25.60 -16.40 -3.18
C ASN A 71 -26.09 -15.02 -2.73
N PRO A 72 -27.34 -14.88 -2.29
CA PRO A 72 -27.87 -13.62 -1.79
C PRO A 72 -27.30 -13.23 -0.42
N ASP A 73 -26.62 -14.15 0.29
CA ASP A 73 -25.99 -13.84 1.58
C ASP A 73 -24.80 -12.87 1.40
N PRO A 74 -24.92 -11.62 1.90
CA PRO A 74 -23.85 -10.63 1.79
C PRO A 74 -22.64 -10.95 2.69
N PHE A 75 -22.76 -11.92 3.60
CA PHE A 75 -21.69 -12.38 4.48
C PHE A 75 -21.05 -13.69 4.00
N SER A 76 -21.41 -14.18 2.82
CA SER A 76 -20.71 -15.28 2.18
C SER A 76 -19.22 -14.98 1.99
N ALA A 77 -18.41 -16.04 1.88
CA ALA A 77 -16.95 -15.88 1.75
C ALA A 77 -16.59 -15.12 0.47
N GLU A 78 -17.32 -15.38 -0.60
CA GLU A 78 -17.21 -14.77 -1.92
C GLU A 78 -17.58 -13.28 -1.89
N ALA A 79 -18.69 -12.93 -1.23
CA ALA A 79 -19.11 -11.54 -1.07
C ALA A 79 -18.08 -10.73 -0.26
N ARG A 80 -17.55 -11.30 0.83
CA ARG A 80 -16.47 -10.68 1.62
C ARG A 80 -15.18 -10.50 0.79
N ARG A 81 -14.78 -11.52 0.03
CA ARG A 81 -13.60 -11.46 -0.86
C ARG A 81 -13.74 -10.34 -1.90
N ASN A 82 -14.87 -10.31 -2.61
CA ASN A 82 -15.13 -9.29 -3.62
C ASN A 82 -15.18 -7.87 -3.02
N ARG A 83 -15.73 -7.72 -1.81
CA ARG A 83 -15.72 -6.44 -1.09
C ARG A 83 -14.29 -5.98 -0.76
N ALA A 84 -13.44 -6.89 -0.29
CA ALA A 84 -12.03 -6.59 -0.01
C ALA A 84 -11.27 -6.18 -1.27
N ILE A 85 -11.44 -6.90 -2.39
CA ILE A 85 -10.84 -6.55 -3.68
C ILE A 85 -11.29 -5.14 -4.13
N ARG A 86 -12.59 -4.84 -4.04
CA ARG A 86 -13.12 -3.51 -4.37
C ARG A 86 -12.55 -2.44 -3.46
N GLN A 87 -12.40 -2.70 -2.16
CA GLN A 87 -11.79 -1.76 -1.23
C GLN A 87 -10.34 -1.43 -1.61
N LEU A 88 -9.54 -2.43 -2.00
CA LEU A 88 -8.17 -2.23 -2.43
C LEU A 88 -8.04 -1.40 -3.72
N LEU A 89 -9.02 -1.48 -4.62
CA LEU A 89 -8.96 -0.84 -5.95
C LEU A 89 -9.73 0.49 -6.07
N LEU A 90 -10.85 0.63 -5.36
CA LEU A 90 -11.85 1.69 -5.58
C LEU A 90 -12.02 2.63 -4.37
N SER A 91 -11.40 2.34 -3.22
CA SER A 91 -11.49 3.26 -2.10
C SER A 91 -10.49 4.40 -2.27
N ASP A 92 -10.99 5.64 -2.43
CA ASP A 92 -10.19 6.86 -2.53
C ASP A 92 -9.17 7.03 -1.38
N GLN A 93 -9.40 6.35 -0.25
CA GLN A 93 -8.51 6.39 0.90
C GLN A 93 -7.28 5.48 0.78
N MET A 94 -7.38 4.32 0.12
CA MET A 94 -6.27 3.35 0.02
C MET A 94 -5.69 3.24 -1.38
N SER A 95 -6.51 3.22 -2.42
CA SER A 95 -6.06 2.86 -3.77
C SER A 95 -4.99 3.82 -4.33
N GLU A 96 -5.08 5.11 -3.99
CA GLU A 96 -4.16 6.16 -4.44
C GLU A 96 -3.16 6.62 -3.36
N ARG A 97 -3.42 6.30 -2.08
CA ARG A 97 -2.54 6.70 -0.98
C ARG A 97 -1.35 5.76 -0.83
N PHE A 98 -1.55 4.47 -1.08
CA PHE A 98 -0.49 3.47 -0.99
C PHE A 98 0.28 3.38 -2.30
N HIS A 99 1.59 3.27 -2.19
CA HIS A 99 2.52 3.17 -3.31
C HIS A 99 3.42 1.96 -3.12
N VAL A 100 3.87 1.40 -4.23
CA VAL A 100 4.76 0.24 -4.28
C VAL A 100 6.04 0.67 -5.00
N LEU A 101 7.18 0.50 -4.31
CA LEU A 101 8.51 0.66 -4.88
C LEU A 101 9.17 -0.71 -4.99
N LEU A 102 9.44 -1.14 -6.21
CA LEU A 102 10.08 -2.41 -6.51
C LEU A 102 11.59 -2.18 -6.69
N LEU A 103 12.39 -2.83 -5.85
CA LEU A 103 13.84 -2.78 -5.89
C LEU A 103 14.41 -4.17 -6.09
N SER A 104 15.53 -4.27 -6.79
CA SER A 104 16.26 -5.51 -6.91
C SER A 104 17.77 -5.35 -6.70
N CYS A 105 18.36 -6.41 -6.14
CA CYS A 105 19.80 -6.55 -5.97
C CYS A 105 20.30 -7.57 -7.01
N GLY A 106 20.69 -7.07 -8.18
CA GLY A 106 21.17 -7.90 -9.30
C GLY A 106 21.22 -7.10 -10.61
N SER A 107 22.02 -7.53 -11.58
CA SER A 107 22.03 -6.90 -12.91
C SER A 107 20.67 -7.06 -13.59
N LYS A 108 20.18 -6.02 -14.27
CA LYS A 108 18.88 -5.97 -14.97
C LYS A 108 18.56 -7.20 -15.86
N SER A 109 19.57 -7.96 -16.27
CA SER A 109 19.46 -9.13 -17.15
C SER A 109 18.91 -10.40 -16.49
N GLU A 110 18.90 -10.53 -15.16
CA GLU A 110 18.42 -11.75 -14.48
C GLU A 110 16.97 -11.67 -14.03
N ILE A 111 16.37 -10.50 -14.13
CA ILE A 111 15.06 -10.22 -13.57
C ILE A 111 14.11 -10.08 -14.74
N GLY A 112 13.79 -11.23 -15.33
CA GLY A 112 12.58 -11.39 -16.12
C GLY A 112 11.39 -11.12 -15.22
N ILE A 113 11.01 -9.85 -15.12
CA ILE A 113 9.76 -9.49 -14.45
C ILE A 113 8.68 -9.58 -15.52
N LEU A 114 7.98 -10.72 -15.42
CA LEU A 114 6.57 -10.98 -15.73
C LEU A 114 6.07 -10.53 -17.11
#